data_AF-A0A317VQM5-F1
#
_entry.id   AF-A0A317VQM5-F1
#
_cell.length_a   1.000
_cell.length_b   1.000
_cell.length_c   1.000
_cell.angle_alpha   90.00
_cell.angle_beta   90.00
_cell.angle_gamma   90.00
#
_symmetry.space_group_name_H-M   'P 1'
#
loop_
_entity.id
_entity.type
_entity.pdbx_description
1 polymer ?
#
loop_
_entity_poly.entity_id
_entity_poly.type
_entity_poly.pdbx_seq_one_letter_code
_entity_poly.pdbx_strand_id
1 'polypeptide(L)'
;MRVQILTALLAGATAWSHVAAAAENSTVYGPGALSIDVATSFLDCLNTTGTDYRLFVDDGWTVVLPVGNRTIELEATDGALYNCLTMPEIMSGMQVAAEDTTELDEAHHSSILADTASYAWLVAQGAQGKQVVGSRAASSSSSSSSEDDGLARRADGLQKRTHYHYYAYLSDYSSCANEDLYVRFGSTCYNHASAYASVQFDNAFSSKILTMKIWPHHNCSKGNLRQFTVGPNSVSSCHTRTTYSYHGHYKTCSC
;
A
#
# COMPACT_ATOMS: atom_id res chain seq x y z
N MET A 1 50.76 -54.82 -22.39
CA MET A 1 49.91 -54.71 -21.18
C MET A 1 49.50 -53.25 -21.00
N ARG A 2 48.19 -53.02 -20.84
CA ARG A 2 47.50 -51.81 -20.36
C ARG A 2 47.53 -50.54 -21.23
N VAL A 3 46.48 -50.41 -22.03
CA VAL A 3 45.88 -49.14 -22.48
C VAL A 3 45.21 -48.49 -21.27
N GLN A 4 45.49 -47.22 -20.99
CA GLN A 4 44.72 -46.39 -20.06
C GLN A 4 43.98 -45.32 -20.86
N ILE A 5 42.65 -45.43 -20.87
CA ILE A 5 41.72 -44.44 -21.41
C ILE A 5 41.48 -43.42 -20.29
N LEU A 6 41.90 -42.17 -20.47
CA LEU A 6 41.47 -41.07 -19.61
C LEU A 6 40.15 -40.51 -20.14
N THR A 7 39.08 -40.77 -19.41
CA THR A 7 37.77 -40.13 -19.59
C THR A 7 37.76 -38.84 -18.78
N ALA A 8 37.86 -37.69 -19.43
CA ALA A 8 37.65 -36.40 -18.78
C ALA A 8 36.15 -36.05 -18.81
N LEU A 9 35.48 -36.13 -17.65
CA LEU A 9 34.12 -35.60 -17.46
C LEU A 9 34.17 -34.07 -17.51
N LEU A 10 33.48 -33.47 -18.48
CA LEU A 10 33.10 -32.06 -18.42
C LEU A 10 31.99 -31.90 -17.39
N ALA A 11 32.34 -31.40 -16.19
CA ALA A 11 31.37 -30.84 -15.27
C ALA A 11 30.95 -29.46 -15.83
N GLY A 12 29.81 -29.42 -16.52
CA GLY A 12 29.16 -28.18 -16.91
C GLY A 12 28.66 -27.46 -15.66
N ALA A 13 29.41 -26.47 -15.18
CA ALA A 13 28.90 -25.51 -14.22
C ALA A 13 27.81 -24.69 -14.93
N THR A 14 26.54 -24.98 -14.65
CA THR A 14 25.46 -24.06 -14.97
C THR A 14 25.62 -22.87 -14.03
N ALA A 15 26.29 -21.83 -14.51
CA ALA A 15 26.23 -20.53 -13.87
C ALA A 15 24.77 -20.07 -13.95
N TRP A 16 24.06 -20.19 -12.84
CA TRP A 16 22.77 -19.52 -12.68
C TRP A 16 23.11 -18.04 -12.59
N SER A 17 23.08 -17.38 -13.75
CA SER A 17 23.05 -15.93 -13.85
C SER A 17 21.77 -15.49 -13.14
N HIS A 18 21.85 -15.29 -11.83
CA HIS A 18 20.87 -14.46 -11.14
C HIS A 18 21.03 -13.06 -11.73
N VAL A 19 20.20 -12.76 -12.73
CA VAL A 19 19.99 -11.39 -13.18
C VAL A 19 19.58 -10.64 -11.92
N ALA A 20 20.48 -9.81 -11.41
CA ALA A 20 20.15 -8.87 -10.37
C ALA A 20 19.02 -8.01 -10.93
N ALA A 21 17.82 -8.14 -10.39
CA ALA A 21 16.74 -7.21 -10.70
C ALA A 21 17.27 -5.81 -10.38
N ALA A 22 17.38 -4.96 -11.40
CA ALA A 22 17.69 -3.56 -11.19
C ALA A 22 16.64 -2.99 -10.23
N ALA A 23 17.05 -2.14 -9.31
CA ALA A 23 16.10 -1.43 -8.47
C ALA A 23 15.25 -0.53 -9.39
N GLU A 24 13.98 -0.86 -9.55
CA GLU A 24 13.08 -0.16 -10.45
C GLU A 24 12.55 1.12 -9.78
N ASN A 25 12.36 2.18 -10.57
CA ASN A 25 11.74 3.40 -10.07
C ASN A 25 10.27 3.14 -9.70
N SER A 26 9.82 3.72 -8.59
CA SER A 26 8.42 3.64 -8.18
C SER A 26 7.58 4.66 -8.96
N THR A 27 6.44 4.23 -9.49
CA THR A 27 5.44 5.12 -10.11
C THR A 27 4.74 5.94 -9.04
N VAL A 28 4.70 7.26 -9.19
CA VAL A 28 3.98 8.13 -8.26
C VAL A 28 2.59 8.43 -8.80
N TYR A 29 1.56 8.06 -8.04
CA TYR A 29 0.16 8.33 -8.36
C TYR A 29 -0.36 9.55 -7.61
N GLY A 30 -0.96 10.48 -8.33
CA GLY A 30 -1.71 11.60 -7.77
C GLY A 30 -3.20 11.50 -8.06
N PRO A 31 -4.00 12.42 -7.51
CA PRO A 31 -5.44 12.48 -7.75
C PRO A 31 -5.74 12.78 -9.21
N GLY A 32 -6.66 12.03 -9.81
CA GLY A 32 -7.07 12.19 -11.21
C GLY A 32 -8.59 11.99 -11.40
N ALA A 33 -9.05 12.14 -12.64
CA ALA A 33 -10.44 11.86 -12.97
C ALA A 33 -10.76 10.37 -12.75
N LEU A 34 -11.88 10.08 -12.09
CA LEU A 34 -12.35 8.71 -11.94
C LEU A 34 -12.88 8.19 -13.29
N SER A 35 -12.32 7.09 -13.78
CA SER A 35 -12.84 6.42 -14.98
C SER A 35 -14.13 5.67 -14.67
N ILE A 36 -15.12 5.75 -15.56
CA ILE A 36 -16.36 4.98 -15.46
C ILE A 36 -16.11 3.47 -15.46
N ASP A 37 -15.16 2.99 -16.27
CA ASP A 37 -14.85 1.56 -16.37
C ASP A 37 -14.26 1.05 -15.05
N VAL A 38 -13.30 1.79 -14.47
CA VAL A 38 -12.67 1.42 -13.20
C VAL A 38 -13.67 1.46 -12.06
N ALA A 39 -14.50 2.50 -11.99
CA ALA A 39 -15.55 2.62 -10.97
C ALA A 39 -16.58 1.49 -11.08
N THR A 40 -16.99 1.14 -12.30
CA THR A 40 -17.94 0.04 -12.55
C THR A 40 -17.32 -1.30 -12.14
N SER A 41 -16.08 -1.59 -12.55
CA SER A 41 -15.37 -2.80 -12.11
C SER A 41 -15.26 -2.90 -10.59
N PHE A 42 -14.99 -1.79 -9.90
CA PHE A 42 -14.95 -1.76 -8.44
C PHE A 42 -16.31 -2.05 -7.80
N LEU A 43 -17.37 -1.37 -8.24
CA LEU A 43 -18.72 -1.55 -7.70
C LEU A 43 -19.26 -2.96 -7.98
N ASP A 44 -19.03 -3.49 -9.18
CA ASP A 44 -19.41 -4.86 -9.55
C ASP A 44 -18.66 -5.90 -8.70
N CYS A 45 -17.35 -5.71 -8.48
CA CYS A 45 -16.60 -6.58 -7.58
C CYS A 45 -17.15 -6.51 -6.15
N LEU A 46 -17.42 -5.30 -5.64
CA LEU A 46 -17.93 -5.11 -4.29
C LEU A 46 -19.28 -5.82 -4.08
N ASN A 47 -20.18 -5.71 -5.05
CA ASN A 47 -21.49 -6.35 -5.04
C ASN A 47 -21.45 -7.89 -5.15
N THR A 48 -20.33 -8.46 -5.60
CA THR A 48 -20.14 -9.93 -5.71
C THR A 48 -19.38 -10.54 -4.54
N THR A 49 -18.93 -9.73 -3.58
CA THR A 49 -18.22 -10.22 -2.38
C THR A 49 -19.09 -11.08 -1.46
N GLY A 50 -20.42 -10.96 -1.55
CA GLY A 50 -21.36 -11.60 -0.63
C GLY A 50 -21.40 -10.99 0.77
N THR A 51 -20.79 -9.82 0.96
CA THR A 51 -20.81 -9.04 2.21
C THR A 51 -21.36 -7.65 1.92
N ASP A 52 -22.27 -7.19 2.77
CA ASP A 52 -22.81 -5.83 2.64
C ASP A 52 -21.82 -4.80 3.17
N TYR A 53 -21.56 -3.78 2.35
CA TYR A 53 -20.72 -2.64 2.69
C TYR A 53 -21.46 -1.33 2.50
N ARG A 54 -20.97 -0.28 3.14
CA ARG A 54 -21.33 1.11 2.88
C ARG A 54 -20.17 1.84 2.22
N LEU A 55 -20.48 2.86 1.43
CA LEU A 55 -19.51 3.71 0.77
C LEU A 55 -19.74 5.17 1.16
N PHE A 56 -18.66 5.89 1.42
CA PHE A 56 -18.62 7.36 1.39
C PHE A 56 -17.37 7.81 0.64
N VAL A 57 -17.29 9.11 0.39
CA VAL A 57 -16.08 9.72 -0.18
C VAL A 57 -15.49 10.69 0.83
N ASP A 58 -14.18 10.59 1.02
CA ASP A 58 -13.40 11.41 1.95
C ASP A 58 -12.13 11.88 1.26
N ASP A 59 -12.02 13.20 1.04
CA ASP A 59 -10.89 13.84 0.34
C ASP A 59 -10.50 13.13 -0.97
N GLY A 60 -11.50 12.79 -1.80
CA GLY A 60 -11.30 12.09 -3.07
C GLY A 60 -11.16 10.57 -2.97
N TRP A 61 -10.97 10.01 -1.77
CA TRP A 61 -10.93 8.57 -1.54
C TRP A 61 -12.33 8.00 -1.45
N THR A 62 -12.62 6.97 -2.23
CA THR A 62 -13.80 6.13 -1.98
C THR A 62 -13.50 5.21 -0.83
N VAL A 63 -14.22 5.34 0.28
CA VAL A 63 -13.97 4.60 1.52
C VAL A 63 -15.07 3.58 1.74
N VAL A 64 -14.65 2.32 1.84
CA VAL A 64 -15.51 1.16 2.13
C VAL A 64 -15.62 0.96 3.63
N LEU A 65 -16.85 0.95 4.13
CA LEU A 65 -17.18 0.71 5.52
C LEU A 65 -17.92 -0.63 5.65
N PRO A 66 -17.64 -1.45 6.67
CA PRO A 66 -18.48 -2.58 6.99
C PRO A 66 -19.88 -2.11 7.46
N VAL A 67 -20.90 -2.91 7.23
CA VAL A 67 -22.21 -2.71 7.88
C VAL A 67 -22.12 -3.13 9.35
N GLY A 68 -22.64 -2.28 10.24
CA GLY A 68 -22.58 -2.46 11.71
C GLY A 68 -21.40 -1.73 12.33
N ASN A 69 -21.17 -1.96 13.63
CA ASN A 69 -19.98 -1.47 14.35
C ASN A 69 -18.98 -2.63 14.44
N ARG A 70 -18.00 -2.66 13.53
CA ARG A 70 -16.94 -3.67 13.52
C ARG A 70 -15.67 -3.18 12.83
N THR A 71 -14.58 -3.90 13.09
CA THR A 71 -13.33 -3.79 12.32
C THR A 71 -13.48 -4.44 10.96
N ILE A 72 -12.84 -3.85 9.94
CA ILE A 72 -12.73 -4.43 8.61
C ILE A 72 -11.45 -5.27 8.55
N GLU A 73 -11.56 -6.53 8.16
CA GLU A 73 -10.49 -7.52 8.21
C GLU A 73 -10.19 -8.05 6.81
N LEU A 74 -9.44 -7.27 6.02
CA LEU A 74 -9.07 -7.59 4.63
C LEU A 74 -8.30 -8.92 4.46
N GLU A 75 -7.74 -9.46 5.54
CA GLU A 75 -6.98 -10.72 5.54
C GLU A 75 -7.80 -11.91 6.06
N ALA A 76 -9.03 -11.67 6.54
CA ALA A 76 -9.91 -12.68 7.08
C ALA A 76 -11.32 -12.51 6.50
N THR A 77 -12.27 -12.02 7.29
CA THR A 77 -13.69 -11.92 6.96
C THR A 77 -13.94 -11.13 5.67
N ASP A 78 -13.20 -10.05 5.45
CA ASP A 78 -13.35 -9.16 4.28
C ASP A 78 -12.34 -9.49 3.17
N GLY A 79 -11.87 -10.74 3.09
CA GLY A 79 -10.92 -11.19 2.08
C GLY A 79 -11.40 -11.03 0.63
N ALA A 80 -12.71 -11.10 0.39
CA ALA A 80 -13.29 -10.81 -0.92
C ALA A 80 -13.15 -9.33 -1.30
N LEU A 81 -13.33 -8.41 -0.34
CA LEU A 81 -13.06 -6.99 -0.56
C LEU A 81 -11.57 -6.76 -0.86
N TYR A 82 -10.67 -7.44 -0.15
CA TYR A 82 -9.23 -7.36 -0.48
C TYR A 82 -8.93 -7.74 -1.93
N ASN A 83 -9.61 -8.77 -2.47
CA ASN A 83 -9.46 -9.14 -3.87
C ASN A 83 -9.89 -7.99 -4.80
N CYS A 84 -11.02 -7.33 -4.53
CA CYS A 84 -11.43 -6.13 -5.28
C CYS A 84 -10.37 -5.02 -5.22
N LEU A 85 -9.87 -4.70 -4.02
CA LEU A 85 -8.85 -3.68 -3.81
C LEU A 85 -7.49 -4.03 -4.43
N THR A 86 -7.29 -5.27 -4.86
CA THR A 86 -6.04 -5.74 -5.47
C THR A 86 -6.15 -6.12 -6.95
N MET A 87 -7.31 -5.88 -7.57
CA MET A 87 -7.42 -5.95 -9.03
C MET A 87 -6.53 -4.87 -9.66
N PRO A 88 -5.69 -5.20 -10.68
CA PRO A 88 -4.73 -4.26 -11.26
C PRO A 88 -5.33 -2.91 -11.70
N GLU A 89 -6.52 -2.94 -12.31
CA GLU A 89 -7.25 -1.77 -12.78
C GLU A 89 -7.75 -0.89 -11.63
N ILE A 90 -8.15 -1.49 -10.50
CA ILE A 90 -8.61 -0.74 -9.31
C ILE A 90 -7.40 -0.14 -8.58
N MET A 91 -6.35 -0.94 -8.38
CA MET A 91 -5.12 -0.52 -7.70
C MET A 91 -4.46 0.69 -8.37
N SER A 92 -4.39 0.69 -9.70
CA SER A 92 -3.74 1.74 -10.49
C SER A 92 -4.70 2.83 -10.96
N GLY A 93 -6.02 2.60 -10.92
CA GLY A 93 -7.02 3.49 -11.50
C GLY A 93 -7.90 4.25 -10.50
N MET A 94 -7.99 3.80 -9.24
CA MET A 94 -8.92 4.38 -8.26
C MET A 94 -8.28 4.60 -6.88
N GLN A 95 -8.66 5.70 -6.22
CA GLN A 95 -8.34 5.96 -4.82
C GLN A 95 -9.39 5.29 -3.93
N VAL A 96 -9.07 4.10 -3.43
CA VAL A 96 -9.97 3.32 -2.57
C VAL A 96 -9.28 2.93 -1.28
N ALA A 97 -10.01 3.05 -0.17
CA ALA A 97 -9.60 2.57 1.14
C ALA A 97 -10.76 1.82 1.82
N ALA A 98 -10.43 1.06 2.84
CA ALA A 98 -11.35 0.36 3.74
C ALA A 98 -11.20 0.95 5.14
N GLU A 99 -12.27 1.13 5.89
CA GLU A 99 -12.22 1.74 7.21
C GLU A 99 -13.12 1.05 8.24
N ASP A 100 -12.64 1.00 9.48
CA ASP A 100 -13.36 0.49 10.63
C ASP A 100 -14.53 1.41 11.01
N THR A 101 -15.53 0.83 11.68
CA THR A 101 -16.71 1.54 12.22
C THR A 101 -16.83 1.32 13.74
N THR A 102 -15.70 1.05 14.40
CA THR A 102 -15.67 0.69 15.82
C THR A 102 -15.96 1.86 16.73
N GLU A 103 -15.56 3.06 16.30
CA GLU A 103 -15.82 4.33 16.95
C GLU A 103 -16.79 5.18 16.12
N LEU A 104 -17.57 6.03 16.80
CA LEU A 104 -18.45 6.98 16.13
C LEU A 104 -17.63 8.00 15.33
N ASP A 105 -17.94 8.13 14.04
CA ASP A 105 -17.38 9.15 13.16
C ASP A 105 -18.53 9.80 12.36
N GLU A 106 -18.67 11.12 12.49
CA GLU A 106 -19.73 11.87 11.82
C GLU A 106 -19.64 11.78 10.29
N ALA A 107 -18.43 11.59 9.74
CA ALA A 107 -18.24 11.43 8.31
C ALA A 107 -18.94 10.16 7.78
N HIS A 108 -19.06 9.12 8.61
CA HIS A 108 -19.72 7.88 8.22
C HIS A 108 -21.24 8.04 8.04
N HIS A 109 -21.85 9.12 8.54
CA HIS A 109 -23.29 9.38 8.37
C HIS A 109 -23.69 9.68 6.92
N SER A 110 -22.76 10.16 6.10
CA SER A 110 -23.02 10.41 4.67
C SER A 110 -22.94 9.14 3.81
N SER A 111 -22.51 8.01 4.40
CA SER A 111 -22.32 6.78 3.63
C SER A 111 -23.63 6.11 3.22
N ILE A 112 -23.66 5.58 2.00
CA ILE A 112 -24.78 4.83 1.42
C ILE A 112 -24.44 3.35 1.32
N LEU A 113 -25.43 2.48 1.07
CA LEU A 113 -25.14 1.07 0.78
C LEU A 113 -24.42 0.94 -0.57
N ALA A 114 -23.46 0.02 -0.66
CA ALA A 114 -22.65 -0.20 -1.84
C ALA A 114 -23.47 -0.56 -3.09
N ASP A 115 -24.55 -1.34 -2.92
CA ASP A 115 -25.47 -1.76 -3.99
C ASP A 115 -26.30 -0.60 -4.59
N THR A 116 -26.45 0.50 -3.84
CA THR A 116 -27.09 1.73 -4.31
C THR A 116 -26.12 2.73 -4.95
N ALA A 117 -24.81 2.53 -4.75
CA ALA A 117 -23.81 3.42 -5.30
C ALA A 117 -23.70 3.25 -6.82
N SER A 118 -23.35 4.35 -7.50
CA SER A 118 -23.12 4.37 -8.94
C SER A 118 -21.92 5.24 -9.26
N TYR A 119 -21.38 5.11 -10.48
CA TYR A 119 -20.33 6.02 -10.97
C TYR A 119 -20.74 7.49 -10.83
N ALA A 120 -21.97 7.83 -11.21
CA ALA A 120 -22.47 9.21 -11.11
C ALA A 120 -22.52 9.69 -9.66
N TRP A 121 -22.91 8.84 -8.72
CA TRP A 121 -22.88 9.16 -7.30
C TRP A 121 -21.45 9.36 -6.80
N LEU A 122 -20.52 8.46 -7.14
CA LEU A 122 -19.10 8.57 -6.75
C LEU A 122 -18.50 9.89 -7.21
N VAL A 123 -18.68 10.24 -8.49
CA VAL A 123 -18.19 11.52 -9.05
C VAL A 123 -18.87 12.72 -8.37
N ALA A 124 -20.17 12.65 -8.10
CA ALA A 124 -20.88 13.73 -7.40
C ALA A 124 -20.42 13.93 -5.95
N GLN A 125 -19.97 12.87 -5.28
CA GLN A 125 -19.34 12.94 -3.96
C GLN A 125 -17.85 13.34 -4.02
N GLY A 126 -17.29 13.52 -5.22
CA GLY A 126 -15.91 13.94 -5.42
C GLY A 126 -14.90 12.80 -5.42
N ALA A 127 -15.32 11.55 -5.63
CA ALA A 127 -14.40 10.42 -5.73
C ALA A 127 -13.43 10.62 -6.89
N GLN A 128 -12.18 10.21 -6.68
CA GLN A 128 -11.10 10.42 -7.62
C GLN A 128 -10.49 9.11 -8.09
N GLY A 129 -10.07 9.14 -9.35
CA GLY A 129 -9.17 8.15 -9.91
C GLY A 129 -7.74 8.41 -9.46
N LYS A 130 -6.83 7.56 -9.93
CA LYS A 130 -5.39 7.77 -9.86
C LYS A 130 -4.87 8.17 -11.24
N GLN A 131 -3.93 9.11 -11.28
CA GLN A 131 -3.17 9.44 -12.49
C GLN A 131 -1.67 9.45 -12.18
N VAL A 132 -0.86 9.06 -13.16
CA VAL A 132 0.60 9.11 -13.01
C VAL A 132 1.05 10.57 -13.01
N VAL A 133 1.70 10.99 -11.92
CA VAL A 133 2.22 12.36 -11.76
C VAL A 133 3.75 12.42 -11.74
N GLY A 134 4.41 11.26 -11.74
CA GLY A 134 5.87 11.18 -11.80
C GLY A 134 6.43 9.80 -11.51
N SER A 135 7.72 9.76 -11.28
CA SER A 135 8.44 8.57 -10.80
C SER A 135 9.41 8.97 -9.71
N ARG A 136 9.59 8.08 -8.73
CA ARG A 136 10.57 8.24 -7.65
C ARG A 136 11.71 7.27 -7.92
N ALA A 137 12.94 7.80 -7.94
CA ALA A 137 14.11 6.98 -8.15
C ALA A 137 14.23 5.92 -7.04
N ALA A 138 14.61 4.70 -7.40
CA ALA A 138 14.91 3.69 -6.40
C ALA A 138 15.99 4.24 -5.46
N SER A 139 15.71 4.28 -4.16
CA SER A 139 16.65 4.85 -3.19
C SER A 139 17.92 3.98 -3.17
N SER A 140 19.00 4.48 -3.77
CA SER A 140 20.33 3.95 -3.48
C SER A 140 20.63 4.33 -2.04
N SER A 141 20.94 3.33 -1.21
CA SER A 141 21.14 3.48 0.23
C SER A 141 22.45 4.22 0.58
N SER A 142 22.64 5.44 0.07
CA SER A 142 23.86 6.25 0.26
C SER A 142 23.64 7.65 0.81
N SER A 143 22.42 8.04 1.16
CA SER A 143 22.16 9.33 1.84
C SER A 143 21.53 9.11 3.20
N SER A 144 22.36 8.65 4.15
CA SER A 144 22.04 8.65 5.57
C SER A 144 22.22 10.06 6.12
N SER A 145 21.12 10.78 6.36
CA SER A 145 21.11 11.94 7.26
C SER A 145 20.52 11.51 8.60
N SER A 146 21.39 11.57 9.62
CA SER A 146 21.17 11.76 11.06
C SER A 146 20.28 10.78 11.85
N GLU A 147 20.96 10.02 12.72
CA GLU A 147 20.76 10.01 14.18
C GLU A 147 19.30 9.95 14.69
N ASP A 148 18.76 8.74 14.77
CA ASP A 148 18.18 8.15 15.99
C ASP A 148 17.47 6.84 15.61
N ASP A 149 18.15 5.71 15.86
CA ASP A 149 17.66 4.58 16.64
C ASP A 149 18.68 3.44 16.54
N GLY A 150 19.23 3.06 17.67
CA GLY A 150 20.47 2.28 17.77
C GLY A 150 20.29 0.80 17.49
N LEU A 151 20.24 0.36 16.23
CA LEU A 151 20.52 -1.03 15.83
C LEU A 151 21.25 -1.19 14.48
N ALA A 152 21.90 -0.14 13.95
CA ALA A 152 22.73 -0.25 12.74
C ALA A 152 24.21 -0.53 13.08
N ARG A 153 24.52 -1.70 13.64
CA ARG A 153 25.92 -2.19 13.65
C ARG A 153 26.33 -2.54 12.21
N ARG A 154 27.20 -1.68 11.67
CA ARG A 154 28.21 -1.89 10.62
C ARG A 154 28.07 -3.16 9.78
N ALA A 155 27.71 -2.99 8.52
CA ALA A 155 28.10 -3.91 7.47
C ALA A 155 28.58 -3.07 6.28
N ASP A 156 29.90 -3.07 6.07
CA ASP A 156 30.55 -2.66 4.83
C ASP A 156 29.93 -3.39 3.64
N GLY A 157 29.69 -2.66 2.55
CA GLY A 157 29.81 -3.20 1.18
C GLY A 157 28.87 -4.31 0.72
N LEU A 158 27.80 -4.63 1.45
CA LEU A 158 26.78 -5.57 0.98
C LEU A 158 25.47 -4.83 0.77
N GLN A 159 25.10 -4.66 -0.49
CA GLN A 159 23.74 -4.34 -0.95
C GLN A 159 22.76 -5.17 -0.12
N LYS A 160 22.16 -4.55 0.90
CA LYS A 160 21.31 -5.24 1.86
C LYS A 160 20.09 -5.76 1.09
N ARG A 161 20.15 -7.04 0.71
CA ARG A 161 19.00 -7.89 0.39
C ARG A 161 18.04 -7.86 1.58
N THR A 162 17.21 -6.83 1.70
CA THR A 162 16.20 -6.74 2.75
C THR A 162 14.85 -6.73 2.06
N HIS A 163 14.40 -7.93 1.71
CA HIS A 163 13.20 -8.19 0.92
C HIS A 163 11.86 -7.89 1.64
N TYR A 164 11.82 -6.93 2.59
CA TYR A 164 10.62 -6.58 3.35
C TYR A 164 10.61 -5.13 3.90
N HIS A 165 11.19 -4.14 3.21
CA HIS A 165 11.11 -2.74 3.65
C HIS A 165 10.24 -1.89 2.72
N TYR A 166 9.48 -0.96 3.29
CA TYR A 166 8.77 0.11 2.57
C TYR A 166 9.29 1.47 3.04
N TYR A 167 9.01 2.51 2.27
CA TYR A 167 9.31 3.88 2.67
C TYR A 167 8.02 4.57 3.09
N ALA A 168 8.03 5.20 4.25
CA ALA A 168 6.95 6.02 4.75
C ALA A 168 7.37 7.48 4.69
N TYR A 169 6.53 8.31 4.10
CA TYR A 169 6.72 9.73 3.99
C TYR A 169 5.61 10.42 4.78
N LEU A 170 5.98 11.07 5.88
CA LEU A 170 5.03 11.60 6.85
C LEU A 170 5.12 13.12 6.86
N SER A 171 4.00 13.83 6.82
CA SER A 171 3.99 15.30 6.74
C SER A 171 3.09 15.93 7.79
N ASP A 172 3.57 17.04 8.37
CA ASP A 172 2.77 17.91 9.24
C ASP A 172 1.76 18.77 8.45
N TYR A 173 1.81 18.71 7.12
CA TYR A 173 0.92 19.43 6.21
C TYR A 173 0.04 18.46 5.44
N SER A 174 -1.12 18.92 4.97
CA SER A 174 -2.09 18.07 4.25
C SER A 174 -1.67 17.65 2.84
N SER A 175 -0.61 18.22 2.27
CA SER A 175 -0.29 18.07 0.84
C SER A 175 0.79 17.04 0.53
N CYS A 176 1.31 16.30 1.52
CA CYS A 176 2.49 15.42 1.38
C CYS A 176 3.69 16.08 0.66
N ALA A 177 3.82 17.41 0.71
CA ALA A 177 4.83 18.13 -0.08
C ALA A 177 6.17 18.30 0.69
N ASN A 178 6.11 18.33 2.02
CA ASN A 178 7.25 18.46 2.92
C ASN A 178 7.18 17.27 3.89
N GLU A 179 7.74 16.15 3.45
CA GLU A 179 7.54 14.85 4.11
C GLU A 179 8.85 14.31 4.68
N ASP A 180 8.81 13.88 5.94
CA ASP A 180 9.87 13.17 6.61
C ASP A 180 9.94 11.74 6.06
N LEU A 181 11.14 11.33 5.63
CA LEU A 181 11.37 9.99 5.08
C LEU A 181 11.80 9.00 6.17
N TYR A 182 11.07 7.90 6.24
CA TYR A 182 11.39 6.77 7.09
C TYR A 182 11.49 5.46 6.32
N VAL A 183 12.54 4.68 6.58
CA VAL A 183 12.64 3.29 6.12
C VAL A 183 12.04 2.37 7.18
N ARG A 184 11.11 1.51 6.76
CA ARG A 184 10.27 0.72 7.66
C ARG A 184 10.23 -0.74 7.23
N PHE A 185 10.22 -1.65 8.18
CA PHE A 185 10.08 -3.08 7.93
C PHE A 185 8.60 -3.46 7.94
N GLY A 186 8.23 -4.39 7.05
CA GLY A 186 6.90 -4.98 7.04
C GLY A 186 6.57 -5.67 8.37
N SER A 187 5.28 -5.79 8.66
CA SER A 187 4.73 -6.49 9.81
C SER A 187 5.15 -5.91 11.17
N THR A 188 5.53 -4.64 11.21
CA THR A 188 5.88 -3.90 12.44
C THR A 188 4.95 -2.69 12.59
N CYS A 189 4.40 -2.50 13.79
CA CYS A 189 3.67 -1.28 14.14
C CYS A 189 4.66 -0.15 14.42
N TYR A 190 4.52 0.96 13.73
CA TYR A 190 5.28 2.18 13.97
C TYR A 190 4.38 3.22 14.61
N ASN A 191 4.85 3.82 15.69
CA ASN A 191 4.08 4.73 16.52
C ASN A 191 4.87 6.02 16.78
N HIS A 192 4.19 7.16 16.70
CA HIS A 192 4.76 8.47 16.92
C HIS A 192 4.03 9.19 18.05
N ALA A 193 4.75 10.07 18.76
CA ALA A 193 4.18 10.86 19.86
C ALA A 193 3.30 12.02 19.34
N SER A 194 3.64 12.57 18.18
CA SER A 194 2.87 13.60 17.48
C SER A 194 2.10 13.00 16.31
N ALA A 195 1.01 13.66 15.92
CA ALA A 195 0.25 13.31 14.72
C ALA A 195 0.88 13.94 13.49
N TYR A 196 0.83 13.21 12.38
CA TYR A 196 1.05 13.76 11.04
C TYR A 196 -0.30 14.08 10.39
N ALA A 197 -0.35 15.16 9.61
CA ALA A 197 -1.54 15.60 8.89
C ALA A 197 -1.77 14.79 7.61
N SER A 198 -0.70 14.31 6.98
CA SER A 198 -0.80 13.43 5.82
C SER A 198 0.32 12.40 5.78
N VAL A 199 0.07 11.31 5.08
CA VAL A 199 1.02 10.20 4.91
C VAL A 199 1.02 9.68 3.47
N GLN A 200 2.19 9.22 3.05
CA GLN A 200 2.39 8.52 1.79
C GLN A 200 3.33 7.32 2.00
N PHE A 201 3.08 6.24 1.28
CA PHE A 201 3.88 5.02 1.37
C PHE A 201 4.32 4.56 -0.02
N ASP A 202 5.59 4.17 -0.11
CA ASP A 202 6.25 3.67 -1.32
C ASP A 202 6.56 2.19 -1.18
N ASN A 203 6.02 1.44 -2.13
CA ASN A 203 6.28 0.04 -2.32
C ASN A 203 7.31 -0.14 -3.43
N ALA A 204 8.58 -0.28 -3.03
CA ALA A 204 9.69 -0.59 -3.94
C ALA A 204 9.78 -2.10 -4.32
N PHE A 205 8.79 -2.92 -3.97
CA PHE A 205 8.75 -4.33 -4.39
C PHE A 205 8.10 -4.45 -5.75
N SER A 206 8.75 -5.15 -6.67
CA SER A 206 8.20 -5.38 -8.01
C SER A 206 7.18 -6.51 -8.10
N SER A 207 7.04 -7.34 -7.05
CA SER A 207 6.21 -8.56 -7.08
C SER A 207 5.24 -8.72 -5.92
N LYS A 208 5.20 -7.77 -4.99
CA LYS A 208 4.33 -7.83 -3.81
C LYS A 208 3.49 -6.59 -3.68
N ILE A 209 2.29 -6.75 -3.17
CA ILE A 209 1.40 -5.66 -2.78
C ILE A 209 1.73 -5.30 -1.33
N LEU A 210 1.87 -4.02 -1.07
CA LEU A 210 2.00 -3.48 0.28
C LEU A 210 0.61 -3.07 0.77
N THR A 211 0.12 -3.74 1.81
CA THR A 211 -1.13 -3.35 2.47
C THR A 211 -0.79 -2.49 3.67
N MET A 212 -1.29 -1.26 3.65
CA MET A 212 -1.10 -0.29 4.71
C MET A 212 -2.31 -0.23 5.62
N LYS A 213 -2.04 -0.04 6.90
CA LYS A 213 -3.00 0.23 7.97
C LYS A 213 -2.55 1.50 8.67
N ILE A 214 -3.41 2.51 8.78
CA ILE A 214 -3.12 3.79 9.45
C ILE A 214 -4.17 4.10 10.52
N TRP A 215 -3.72 4.55 11.69
CA TRP A 215 -4.59 4.87 12.82
C TRP A 215 -4.48 6.35 13.21
N PRO A 216 -5.62 6.98 13.56
CA PRO A 216 -5.65 8.34 14.10
C PRO A 216 -5.24 8.42 15.57
N HIS A 217 -4.70 7.33 16.13
CA HIS A 217 -4.17 7.25 17.49
C HIS A 217 -2.97 6.32 17.58
N HIS A 218 -2.37 6.29 18.77
CA HIS A 218 -1.16 5.54 19.06
C HIS A 218 -1.37 4.02 19.11
N ASN A 219 -0.27 3.27 19.00
CA ASN A 219 -0.16 1.83 19.27
C ASN A 219 -0.94 0.93 18.31
N CYS A 220 -1.25 1.37 17.09
CA CYS A 220 -1.92 0.59 16.04
C CYS A 220 -3.18 -0.17 16.52
N SER A 221 -3.97 0.44 17.42
CA SER A 221 -5.08 -0.27 18.07
C SER A 221 -6.25 0.63 18.49
N LYS A 222 -6.18 1.95 18.20
CA LYS A 222 -7.15 2.92 18.69
C LYS A 222 -7.71 3.77 17.55
N GLY A 223 -9.02 4.04 17.62
CA GLY A 223 -9.76 4.78 16.60
C GLY A 223 -10.06 3.94 15.36
N ASN A 224 -10.84 4.54 14.45
CA ASN A 224 -11.18 3.93 13.17
C ASN A 224 -9.93 3.81 12.29
N LEU A 225 -9.43 2.58 12.17
CA LEU A 225 -8.36 2.18 11.26
C LEU A 225 -8.78 2.43 9.82
N ARG A 226 -7.89 3.00 9.00
CA ARG A 226 -8.01 3.02 7.53
C ARG A 226 -6.96 2.12 6.89
N GLN A 227 -7.37 1.31 5.93
CA GLN A 227 -6.56 0.33 5.20
C GLN A 227 -6.62 0.58 3.70
N PHE A 228 -5.48 0.43 3.02
CA PHE A 228 -5.39 0.59 1.57
C PHE A 228 -4.19 -0.19 1.03
N THR A 229 -4.15 -0.37 -0.29
CA THR A 229 -3.12 -1.14 -0.98
C THR A 229 -2.23 -0.23 -1.81
N VAL A 230 -0.94 -0.56 -1.86
CA VAL A 230 0.06 0.08 -2.69
C VAL A 230 0.65 -0.98 -3.61
N GLY A 231 0.46 -0.78 -4.91
CA GLY A 231 0.87 -1.74 -5.93
C GLY A 231 2.39 -1.90 -6.02
N PRO A 232 2.85 -2.95 -6.69
CA PRO A 232 4.27 -3.13 -6.93
C PRO A 232 4.90 -1.91 -7.62
N ASN A 233 6.12 -1.55 -7.22
CA ASN A 233 6.87 -0.38 -7.71
C ASN A 233 6.00 0.89 -7.80
N SER A 234 5.28 1.21 -6.73
CA SER A 234 4.40 2.37 -6.72
C SER A 234 4.37 3.09 -5.39
N VAL A 235 4.06 4.37 -5.48
CA VAL A 235 3.81 5.24 -4.34
C VAL A 235 2.31 5.51 -4.28
N SER A 236 1.73 5.34 -3.09
CA SER A 236 0.34 5.70 -2.83
C SER A 236 0.08 7.18 -3.11
N SER A 237 -1.18 7.53 -3.39
CA SER A 237 -1.59 8.93 -3.37
C SER A 237 -1.53 9.47 -1.94
N CYS A 238 -1.41 10.79 -1.80
CA CYS A 238 -1.36 11.42 -0.49
C CYS A 238 -2.64 11.11 0.29
N HIS A 239 -2.49 10.60 1.52
CA HIS A 239 -3.60 10.39 2.43
C HIS A 239 -3.65 11.54 3.44
N THR A 240 -4.58 12.47 3.27
CA THR A 240 -4.85 13.56 4.21
C THR A 240 -5.68 13.05 5.39
N ARG A 241 -5.04 12.34 6.32
CA ARG A 241 -5.69 11.85 7.54
C ARG A 241 -4.72 11.92 8.69
N THR A 242 -5.18 12.47 9.82
CA THR A 242 -4.47 12.45 11.09
C THR A 242 -3.96 11.03 11.36
N THR A 243 -2.64 10.88 11.43
CA THR A 243 -2.00 9.57 11.60
C THR A 243 -0.95 9.65 12.70
N TYR A 244 -1.13 8.82 13.72
CA TYR A 244 -0.16 8.67 14.82
C TYR A 244 0.61 7.35 14.74
N SER A 245 -0.01 6.32 14.18
CA SER A 245 0.61 5.02 14.02
C SER A 245 0.18 4.33 12.74
N TYR A 246 1.05 3.47 12.23
CA TYR A 246 0.81 2.74 10.99
C TYR A 246 1.53 1.40 10.99
N HIS A 247 1.03 0.50 10.14
CA HIS A 247 1.55 -0.84 9.95
C HIS A 247 1.42 -1.21 8.48
N GLY A 248 2.56 -1.50 7.83
CA GLY A 248 2.61 -2.03 6.47
C GLY A 248 2.94 -3.50 6.49
N HIS A 249 2.32 -4.31 5.63
CA HIS A 249 2.72 -5.70 5.42
C HIS A 249 2.67 -6.06 3.94
N TYR A 250 3.54 -6.98 3.54
CA TYR A 250 3.61 -7.44 2.17
C TYR A 250 2.79 -8.71 1.98
N LYS A 251 1.99 -8.73 0.91
CA LYS A 251 1.29 -9.93 0.45
C LYS A 251 1.69 -10.22 -1.00
N THR A 252 1.96 -11.49 -1.27
CA THR A 252 2.18 -11.95 -2.65
C THR A 252 0.90 -11.73 -3.44
N CYS A 253 1.02 -11.22 -4.66
CA CYS A 253 -0.14 -11.11 -5.53
C CYS A 253 -0.70 -12.51 -5.80
N SER A 254 -2.02 -12.67 -5.69
CA SER A 254 -2.72 -13.84 -6.24
C SER A 254 -3.20 -13.58 -7.68
N CYS A 255 -2.77 -12.46 -8.27
CA CYS A 255 -2.79 -12.25 -9.70
C CYS A 255 -1.79 -13.22 -10.38
#